data_AF-A0A3D2UPT9-F1
#
_entry.id   AF-A0A3D2UPT9-F1
#
_cell.length_a   1.000
_cell.length_b   1.000
_cell.length_c   1.000
_cell.angle_alpha   90.00
_cell.angle_beta   90.00
_cell.angle_gamma   90.00
#
_symmetry.space_group_name_H-M   'P 1'
#
loop_
_entity.id
_entity.type
_entity.pdbx_description
1 polymer ?
#
loop_
_entity_poly.entity_id
_entity_poly.type
_entity_poly.pdbx_seq_one_letter_code
_entity_poly.pdbx_strand_id
1 'polypeptide(L)'
;MRVKGGPQGHLRHKKILKITKGQRGSKHLLFKRANEAMLKSLWYATRDRRVRKRDLRKLWIARINAAARLNGTTYSRLVAAMKKANIEI
;
A
#
# COMPACT_ATOMS: atom_id res chain seq x y z
N MET A 1 22.06 21.73 37.53
CA MET A 1 21.62 22.88 36.70
C MET A 1 20.49 22.41 35.77
N ARG A 2 19.31 23.06 35.76
CA ARG A 2 18.15 22.64 34.94
C ARG A 2 18.27 23.20 33.52
N VAL A 3 18.32 22.32 32.52
CA VAL A 3 18.33 22.70 31.09
C VAL A 3 16.91 22.89 30.58
N LYS A 4 16.62 24.00 29.91
CA LYS A 4 15.32 24.24 29.26
C LYS A 4 15.17 23.36 28.02
N GLY A 5 13.94 22.90 27.73
CA GLY A 5 13.67 21.93 26.66
C GLY A 5 13.85 22.42 25.21
N GLY A 6 14.18 23.69 24.99
CA GLY A 6 14.45 24.25 23.66
C GLY A 6 13.30 24.13 22.65
N PRO A 7 13.56 24.40 21.35
CA PRO A 7 12.54 24.35 20.29
C PRO A 7 12.22 22.92 19.81
N GLN A 8 12.92 21.90 20.30
CA GLN A 8 12.89 20.54 19.76
C GLN A 8 11.49 19.92 19.78
N GLY A 9 10.70 20.18 20.84
CA GLY A 9 9.32 19.73 20.92
C GLY A 9 8.43 20.32 19.81
N HIS A 10 8.59 21.62 19.54
CA HIS A 10 7.85 22.30 18.47
C HIS A 10 8.23 21.78 17.09
N LEU A 11 9.52 21.55 16.84
CA LEU A 11 10.02 20.99 15.58
C LEU A 11 9.48 19.57 15.34
N ARG A 12 9.41 18.73 16.39
CA ARG A 12 8.81 17.38 16.30
C ARG A 12 7.33 17.45 15.91
N HIS A 13 6.58 18.39 16.50
CA HIS A 13 5.17 18.57 16.18
C HIS A 13 4.97 18.99 14.72
N LYS A 14 5.76 19.95 14.24
CA LYS A 14 5.71 20.39 12.83
C LYS A 14 6.05 19.25 11.86
N LYS A 15 7.02 18.38 12.18
CA LYS A 15 7.35 17.21 11.35
C LYS A 15 6.16 16.28 11.18
N ILE A 16 5.44 15.97 12.26
CA ILE A 16 4.29 15.07 12.23
C ILE A 16 3.11 15.71 11.47
N LEU A 17 2.82 17.00 11.69
CA LEU A 17 1.76 17.70 10.96
C LEU A 17 2.06 17.83 9.47
N LYS A 18 3.35 17.95 9.09
CA LYS A 18 3.76 17.94 7.68
C LYS A 18 3.47 16.59 7.01
N ILE A 19 3.66 15.48 7.72
CA ILE A 19 3.37 14.12 7.22
C ILE A 19 1.86 13.90 7.09
N THR A 20 1.06 14.40 8.03
CA THR A 20 -0.40 14.22 8.01
C THR A 20 -1.16 15.32 7.26
N LYS A 21 -0.47 16.15 6.47
CA LYS A 21 -1.10 17.18 5.65
C LYS A 21 -2.13 16.55 4.70
N GLY A 22 -3.32 17.15 4.61
CA GLY A 22 -4.43 16.67 3.78
C GLY A 22 -5.36 15.64 4.45
N GLN A 23 -5.05 15.20 5.67
CA GLN A 23 -5.96 14.34 6.45
C GLN A 23 -7.23 15.11 6.87
N ARG A 24 -8.40 14.48 6.76
CA ARG A 24 -9.69 15.13 7.09
C ARG A 24 -9.83 15.46 8.59
N GLY A 25 -10.52 16.58 8.89
CA GLY A 25 -10.87 16.99 10.25
C GLY A 25 -9.65 17.40 11.06
N SER A 26 -9.59 17.04 12.35
CA SER A 26 -8.52 17.47 13.26
C SER A 26 -7.18 16.73 13.09
N LYS A 27 -7.11 15.73 12.20
CA LYS A 27 -5.92 14.86 12.00
C LYS A 27 -4.74 15.56 11.33
N HIS A 28 -4.94 16.76 10.77
CA HIS A 28 -3.87 17.61 10.24
C HIS A 28 -3.64 18.89 11.07
N LEU A 29 -4.46 19.16 12.10
CA LEU A 29 -4.30 20.30 13.02
C LEU A 29 -3.68 19.89 14.35
N LEU A 30 -4.23 18.88 15.02
CA LEU A 30 -3.90 18.54 16.39
C LEU A 30 -2.80 17.47 16.44
N PHE A 31 -1.70 17.76 17.13
CA PHE A 31 -0.53 16.86 17.21
C PHE A 31 -0.89 15.43 17.66
N LYS A 32 -1.69 15.28 18.72
CA LYS A 32 -2.07 13.96 19.25
C LYS A 32 -2.83 13.13 18.21
N ARG A 33 -3.85 13.73 17.59
CA ARG A 33 -4.67 13.09 16.54
C ARG A 33 -3.85 12.81 15.28
N ALA A 34 -2.96 13.72 14.91
CA ALA A 34 -2.04 13.54 13.78
C ALA A 34 -1.10 12.36 14.03
N ASN A 35 -0.53 12.24 15.24
CA ASN A 35 0.36 11.14 15.58
C ASN A 35 -0.35 9.79 15.53
N GLU A 36 -1.56 9.69 16.09
CA GLU A 36 -2.40 8.47 16.00
C GLU A 36 -2.69 8.10 14.54
N ALA A 37 -3.06 9.07 13.70
CA ALA A 37 -3.34 8.86 12.29
C ALA A 37 -2.08 8.44 11.51
N MET A 38 -0.93 9.06 11.80
CA MET A 38 0.36 8.73 11.19
C MET A 38 0.74 7.28 11.47
N LEU A 39 0.64 6.84 12.74
CA LEU A 39 0.98 5.46 13.12
C LEU A 39 0.10 4.44 12.37
N LYS A 40 -1.21 4.70 12.26
CA LYS A 40 -2.11 3.83 11.48
C LYS A 40 -1.80 3.85 9.99
N SER A 41 -1.50 5.01 9.41
CA SER A 41 -1.13 5.13 8.01
C SER A 41 0.14 4.35 7.66
N LEU A 42 1.17 4.43 8.51
CA LEU A 42 2.41 3.69 8.32
C LEU A 42 2.20 2.17 8.44
N TRP A 43 1.35 1.74 9.37
CA TRP A 43 0.98 0.32 9.49
C TRP A 43 0.22 -0.18 8.26
N TYR A 44 -0.73 0.59 7.72
CA TYR A 44 -1.39 0.23 6.47
C TYR A 44 -0.41 0.18 5.29
N ALA A 45 0.53 1.13 5.19
CA ALA A 45 1.51 1.15 4.11
C ALA A 45 2.40 -0.11 4.08
N THR A 46 2.81 -0.65 5.24
CA THR A 46 3.60 -1.89 5.28
C THR A 46 2.79 -3.11 4.87
N ARG A 47 1.54 -3.21 5.34
CA ARG A 47 0.61 -4.26 4.96
C ARG A 47 0.30 -4.22 3.45
N ASP A 48 -0.05 -3.04 2.94
CA ASP A 48 -0.56 -2.87 1.59
C ASP A 48 0.53 -3.06 0.52
N ARG A 49 1.80 -2.85 0.86
CA ARG A 49 2.93 -3.26 0.00
C ARG A 49 2.93 -4.76 -0.30
N ARG A 50 2.49 -5.60 0.64
CA ARG A 50 2.36 -7.05 0.44
C ARG A 50 1.08 -7.39 -0.32
N VAL A 51 -0.02 -6.70 0.00
CA VAL A 51 -1.33 -6.91 -0.64
C VAL A 51 -1.31 -6.51 -2.12
N ARG A 52 -0.64 -5.41 -2.48
CA ARG A 52 -0.50 -4.95 -3.87
C ARG A 52 0.03 -6.03 -4.83
N LYS A 53 0.98 -6.85 -4.38
CA LYS A 53 1.50 -7.98 -5.18
C LYS A 53 0.42 -9.01 -5.49
N ARG A 54 -0.48 -9.27 -4.53
CA ARG A 54 -1.62 -10.19 -4.70
C ARG A 54 -2.68 -9.59 -5.61
N ASP A 55 -2.99 -8.32 -5.45
CA ASP A 55 -4.01 -7.64 -6.26
C ASP A 55 -3.60 -7.54 -7.73
N LEU A 56 -2.33 -7.20 -8.00
CA LEU A 56 -1.80 -7.20 -9.36
C LEU A 56 -1.82 -8.60 -9.98
N ARG A 57 -1.44 -9.64 -9.22
CA ARG A 57 -1.55 -11.03 -9.69
C ARG A 57 -3.00 -11.41 -10.01
N LYS A 58 -3.96 -11.04 -9.16
CA LYS A 58 -5.40 -11.27 -9.43
C LYS A 58 -5.85 -10.56 -10.70
N LEU A 59 -5.43 -9.31 -10.89
CA LEU A 59 -5.76 -8.52 -12.08
C LEU A 59 -5.19 -9.17 -13.36
N TRP A 60 -3.94 -9.63 -13.32
CA TRP A 60 -3.32 -10.31 -14.46
C TRP A 60 -4.03 -11.61 -14.80
N ILE A 61 -4.34 -12.44 -13.80
CA ILE A 61 -5.10 -13.68 -14.00
C ILE A 61 -6.47 -13.38 -14.62
N ALA A 62 -7.19 -12.35 -14.14
CA ALA A 62 -8.48 -11.96 -14.68
C ALA A 62 -8.39 -11.54 -16.17
N ARG A 63 -7.38 -10.74 -16.53
CA ARG A 63 -7.13 -10.31 -17.90
C ARG A 63 -6.76 -11.48 -18.82
N ILE A 64 -5.86 -12.36 -18.38
CA ILE A 64 -5.47 -13.55 -19.14
C ILE A 64 -6.67 -14.48 -19.32
N ASN A 65 -7.49 -14.67 -18.29
CA ASN A 65 -8.68 -15.50 -18.38
C ASN A 65 -9.70 -14.94 -19.38
N ALA A 66 -9.90 -13.63 -19.42
CA ALA A 66 -10.76 -12.99 -20.44
C ALA A 66 -10.23 -13.26 -21.86
N ALA A 67 -8.93 -13.10 -22.09
CA ALA A 67 -8.30 -13.40 -23.38
C ALA A 67 -8.38 -14.89 -23.76
N ALA A 68 -8.14 -15.80 -22.80
CA ALA A 68 -8.23 -17.23 -23.02
C ALA A 68 -9.65 -17.66 -23.42
N ARG A 69 -10.68 -17.07 -22.78
CA ARG A 69 -12.10 -17.33 -23.07
C ARG A 69 -12.49 -16.92 -24.48
N LEU A 70 -11.98 -15.79 -24.98
CA LEU A 70 -12.19 -15.37 -26.37
C LEU A 70 -11.62 -16.38 -27.37
N ASN A 71 -10.52 -17.03 -27.02
CA ASN A 71 -9.87 -18.08 -27.82
C ASN A 71 -10.41 -19.49 -27.54
N GLY A 72 -11.58 -19.64 -26.90
CA GLY A 72 -12.22 -20.93 -26.63
C GLY A 72 -11.55 -21.78 -25.55
N THR A 73 -10.61 -21.23 -24.78
CA THR A 73 -9.90 -21.94 -23.70
C THR A 73 -10.17 -21.31 -22.33
N THR A 74 -9.67 -21.94 -21.26
CA THR A 74 -9.73 -21.39 -19.91
C THR A 74 -8.33 -21.15 -19.38
N TYR A 75 -8.17 -20.19 -18.45
CA TYR A 75 -6.87 -19.88 -17.83
C TYR A 75 -6.13 -21.15 -17.36
N SER A 76 -6.80 -22.06 -16.65
CA SER A 76 -6.18 -23.28 -16.12
C SER A 76 -5.65 -24.21 -17.23
N ARG A 77 -6.42 -24.39 -18.31
CA ARG A 77 -5.98 -25.20 -19.47
C ARG A 77 -4.82 -24.55 -20.19
N LEU A 78 -4.88 -23.22 -20.37
CA LEU A 78 -3.81 -22.44 -21.01
C LEU A 78 -2.49 -22.58 -20.23
N VAL A 79 -2.49 -22.34 -18.92
CA VAL A 79 -1.28 -22.45 -18.08
C VAL A 79 -0.74 -23.89 -18.07
N ALA A 80 -1.61 -24.90 -18.04
CA ALA A 80 -1.18 -26.29 -18.12
C ALA A 80 -0.52 -26.62 -19.48
N ALA A 81 -1.07 -26.12 -20.58
CA ALA A 81 -0.50 -26.30 -21.92
C ALA A 81 0.85 -25.59 -22.06
N MET A 82 0.98 -24.35 -21.54
CA MET A 82 2.23 -23.59 -21.57
C MET A 82 3.34 -24.28 -20.78
N LYS A 83 3.02 -24.84 -19.60
CA LYS A 83 3.98 -25.62 -18.80
C LYS A 83 4.43 -26.89 -19.53
N LYS A 84 3.53 -27.59 -20.22
CA LYS A 84 3.87 -28.77 -21.05
C LYS A 84 4.75 -28.40 -22.24
N ALA A 85 4.52 -27.22 -22.83
CA ALA A 85 5.32 -26.68 -23.92
C ALA A 85 6.64 -26.03 -23.47
N ASN A 86 6.96 -26.09 -22.17
CA ASN A 86 8.18 -25.52 -21.57
C ASN A 86 8.37 -24.02 -21.84
N ILE A 87 7.27 -23.26 -21.90
CA ILE A 87 7.30 -21.81 -22.06
C ILE A 87 7.37 -21.16 -20.67
N GLU A 88 8.49 -20.49 -20.38
CA GLU A 88 8.65 -19.68 -19.17
C GLU A 88 8.25 -18.22 -19.43
N ILE A 89 7.45 -17.64 -18.53
CA ILE A 89 6.96 -16.24 -18.55
C ILE A 89 7.25 -15.59 -17.21
#